data_AF-A0A0Q4QJV9-F1
#
_entry.id   AF-A0A0Q4QJV9-F1
#
_cell.length_a   1.000
_cell.length_b   1.000
_cell.length_c   1.000
_cell.angle_alpha   90.00
_cell.angle_beta   90.00
_cell.angle_gamma   90.00
#
_symmetry.space_group_name_H-M   'P 1'
#
loop_
_entity.id
_entity.type
_entity.pdbx_description
1 polymer ?
#
loop_
_entity_poly.entity_id
_entity_poly.type
_entity_poly.pdbx_seq_one_letter_code
_entity_poly.pdbx_strand_id
1 'polypeptide(L)'
;MNWSDDGARVSCVMVTANRAALARRAVDCFLRQRWANRELVVVDDGDQDYTPLFADIPADRLIYDRVAKTPETTLGRLRNRTLDLARGLIVAQWDDDDWYHPDRLARQVAVLEQGKDACVLRGTLMHLDAPGWFDHPYVGTLEPGVPGSIVHRADPLARYPEKRRGEDTDFLGAWPIDRIGVLDAPGLFVRAFHGSNTWERTHFERRVRNTPAAAIEYALRSLLPGGTWRHSRFRLDPETRAAFETFVADSRAAGVFA
;
A
#
# COMPACT_ATOMS: atom_id res chain seq x y z
N MET A 1 16.82 5.96 -14.37
CA MET A 1 16.22 6.06 -13.02
C MET A 1 16.85 7.24 -12.30
N ASN A 2 16.09 7.96 -11.48
CA ASN A 2 16.61 9.08 -10.70
C ASN A 2 16.99 8.61 -9.29
N TRP A 3 18.29 8.53 -9.01
CA TRP A 3 18.88 8.20 -7.72
C TRP A 3 19.71 9.39 -7.26
N SER A 4 19.54 9.82 -6.01
CA SER A 4 20.38 10.84 -5.37
C SER A 4 20.34 10.65 -3.86
N ASP A 5 21.19 11.40 -3.14
CA ASP A 5 21.15 11.48 -1.67
C ASP A 5 20.47 12.76 -1.17
N ASP A 6 19.76 13.47 -2.05
CA ASP A 6 19.02 14.69 -1.67
C ASP A 6 17.77 14.35 -0.85
N GLY A 7 17.52 15.15 0.19
CA GLY A 7 16.40 14.92 1.12
C GLY A 7 16.61 13.73 2.05
N ALA A 8 15.63 13.48 2.92
CA ALA A 8 15.65 12.35 3.84
C ALA A 8 15.53 11.01 3.09
N ARG A 9 16.38 10.04 3.43
CA ARG A 9 16.28 8.69 2.88
C ARG A 9 15.00 8.01 3.35
N VAL A 10 14.24 7.47 2.39
CA VAL A 10 13.02 6.69 2.65
C VAL A 10 13.31 5.19 2.47
N SER A 11 13.06 4.39 3.50
CA SER A 11 13.06 2.93 3.42
C SER A 11 11.65 2.44 3.08
N CYS A 12 11.46 1.90 1.87
CA CYS A 12 10.25 1.19 1.50
C CYS A 12 10.36 -0.25 2.02
N VAL A 13 9.50 -0.61 2.99
CA VAL A 13 9.58 -1.89 3.70
C VAL A 13 8.56 -2.89 3.16
N MET A 14 9.06 -3.92 2.50
CA MET A 14 8.28 -4.94 1.80
C MET A 14 8.46 -6.32 2.44
N VAL A 15 7.34 -7.01 2.66
CA VAL A 15 7.32 -8.43 3.02
C VAL A 15 6.70 -9.19 1.85
N THR A 16 7.33 -10.28 1.41
CA THR A 16 6.82 -11.09 0.29
C THR A 16 6.97 -12.59 0.55
N ALA A 17 6.11 -13.39 -0.09
CA ALA A 17 6.21 -14.85 -0.08
C ALA A 17 5.43 -15.45 -1.26
N ASN A 18 6.12 -16.21 -2.11
CA ASN A 18 5.54 -17.04 -3.18
C ASN A 18 4.52 -16.32 -4.09
N ARG A 19 4.80 -15.06 -4.45
CA ARG A 19 3.92 -14.22 -5.28
C ARG A 19 4.68 -13.28 -6.22
N ALA A 20 5.61 -13.84 -7.00
CA ALA A 20 6.52 -13.11 -7.88
C ALA A 20 5.87 -12.04 -8.80
N ALA A 21 4.69 -12.27 -9.36
CA ALA A 21 4.02 -11.29 -10.23
C ALA A 21 3.58 -10.02 -9.45
N LEU A 22 3.05 -10.20 -8.23
CA LEU A 22 2.67 -9.09 -7.35
C LEU A 22 3.92 -8.32 -6.91
N ALA A 23 4.93 -9.04 -6.40
CA ALA A 23 6.20 -8.44 -6.01
C ALA A 23 6.89 -7.69 -7.16
N ARG A 24 6.84 -8.21 -8.39
CA ARG A 24 7.35 -7.52 -9.59
C ARG A 24 6.67 -6.16 -9.75
N ARG A 25 5.34 -6.11 -9.71
CA ARG A 25 4.59 -4.85 -9.80
C ARG A 25 4.98 -3.88 -8.69
N ALA A 26 5.11 -4.35 -7.45
CA ALA A 26 5.51 -3.53 -6.31
C ALA A 26 6.93 -2.97 -6.47
N VAL A 27 7.87 -3.75 -6.99
CA VAL A 27 9.24 -3.30 -7.32
C VAL A 27 9.23 -2.29 -8.46
N ASP A 28 8.46 -2.52 -9.53
CA ASP A 28 8.32 -1.56 -10.63
C ASP A 28 7.72 -0.22 -10.15
N CYS A 29 6.82 -0.24 -9.16
CA CYS A 29 6.33 0.96 -8.51
C CYS A 29 7.43 1.69 -7.72
N PHE A 30 8.33 0.94 -7.05
CA PHE A 30 9.44 1.50 -6.28
C PHE A 30 10.47 2.17 -7.21
N LEU A 31 10.81 1.51 -8.32
CA LEU A 31 11.74 2.02 -9.32
C LEU A 31 11.26 3.32 -9.97
N ARG A 32 9.94 3.51 -10.09
CA ARG A 32 9.31 4.71 -10.67
C ARG A 32 9.05 5.85 -9.69
N GLN A 33 9.34 5.71 -8.39
CA GLN A 33 9.13 6.80 -7.44
C GLN A 33 9.99 8.02 -7.80
N ARG A 34 9.39 9.22 -7.70
CA ARG A 34 10.07 10.49 -7.96
C ARG A 34 10.97 10.95 -6.82
N TRP A 35 10.77 10.42 -5.61
CA TRP A 35 11.66 10.67 -4.47
C TRP A 35 12.97 9.90 -4.63
N ALA A 36 14.06 10.59 -4.95
CA ALA A 36 15.30 9.98 -5.40
C ALA A 36 16.06 9.23 -4.28
N ASN A 37 16.12 9.80 -3.07
CA ASN A 37 16.80 9.18 -1.93
C ASN A 37 15.91 8.13 -1.24
N ARG A 38 15.87 6.93 -1.83
CA ARG A 38 15.06 5.81 -1.34
C ARG A 38 15.82 4.50 -1.40
N GLU A 39 15.48 3.56 -0.54
CA GLU A 39 15.95 2.18 -0.57
C GLU A 39 14.75 1.22 -0.44
N LEU A 40 14.91 0.01 -0.98
CA LEU A 40 13.94 -1.07 -0.82
C LEU A 40 14.50 -2.09 0.18
N VAL A 41 13.73 -2.34 1.23
CA VAL A 41 14.03 -3.36 2.24
C VAL A 41 13.02 -4.48 2.05
N VAL A 42 13.51 -5.67 1.70
CA VAL A 42 12.68 -6.82 1.38
C VAL A 42 12.99 -7.95 2.35
N VAL A 43 11.98 -8.38 3.09
CA VAL A 43 12.01 -9.62 3.86
C VAL A 43 11.14 -10.66 3.15
N ASP A 44 11.74 -11.80 2.82
CA ASP A 44 11.11 -12.87 2.05
C ASP A 44 11.09 -14.17 2.86
N ASP A 45 9.89 -14.69 3.15
CA ASP A 45 9.68 -15.98 3.82
C ASP A 45 9.12 -17.07 2.87
N GLY A 46 9.34 -16.91 1.57
CA GLY A 46 8.97 -17.85 0.51
C GLY A 46 10.13 -18.67 -0.05
N ASP A 47 9.79 -19.48 -1.06
CA ASP A 47 10.72 -20.41 -1.73
C ASP A 47 11.12 -19.92 -3.14
N GLN A 48 10.31 -19.04 -3.74
CA GLN A 48 10.58 -18.47 -5.07
C GLN A 48 11.86 -17.61 -5.07
N ASP A 49 12.63 -17.65 -6.16
CA ASP A 49 13.76 -16.75 -6.35
C ASP A 49 13.28 -15.37 -6.84
N TYR A 50 13.43 -14.36 -5.97
CA TYR A 50 13.09 -12.97 -6.27
C TYR A 50 14.28 -12.15 -6.77
N THR A 51 15.50 -12.70 -6.75
CA THR A 51 16.73 -11.99 -7.13
C THR A 51 16.64 -11.31 -8.50
N PRO A 52 16.05 -11.93 -9.55
CA PRO A 52 15.90 -11.27 -10.85
C PRO A 52 15.01 -10.02 -10.83
N LEU A 53 14.11 -9.88 -9.85
CA LEU A 53 13.24 -8.70 -9.75
C LEU A 53 14.00 -7.47 -9.27
N PHE A 54 15.13 -7.65 -8.58
CA PHE A 54 15.88 -6.55 -7.97
C PHE A 54 17.07 -6.07 -8.82
N ALA A 55 17.25 -6.61 -10.03
CA ALA A 55 18.42 -6.36 -10.86
C ALA A 55 18.67 -4.88 -11.18
N ASP A 56 17.60 -4.08 -11.27
CA ASP A 56 17.67 -2.65 -11.57
C ASP A 56 17.80 -1.76 -10.32
N ILE A 57 17.80 -2.34 -9.11
CA ILE A 57 17.99 -1.61 -7.86
C ILE A 57 19.49 -1.58 -7.53
N PRO A 58 20.10 -0.39 -7.35
CA PRO A 58 21.49 -0.29 -6.94
C PRO A 58 21.77 -1.02 -5.62
N ALA A 59 22.95 -1.63 -5.47
CA ALA A 59 23.29 -2.44 -4.30
C ALA A 59 23.25 -1.66 -2.98
N ASP A 60 23.56 -0.36 -2.99
CA ASP A 60 23.45 0.53 -1.82
C ASP A 60 22.00 0.93 -1.49
N ARG A 61 21.06 0.62 -2.39
CA ARG A 61 19.61 0.93 -2.29
C ARG A 61 18.74 -0.31 -2.11
N LEU A 62 19.35 -1.49 -1.98
CA LEU A 62 18.66 -2.75 -1.75
C LEU A 62 19.14 -3.40 -0.44
N ILE A 63 18.18 -3.84 0.35
CA ILE A 63 18.42 -4.79 1.44
C ILE A 63 17.46 -5.94 1.20
N TYR A 64 17.99 -7.11 0.83
CA TYR A 64 17.20 -8.32 0.61
C TYR A 64 17.62 -9.36 1.64
N ASP A 65 16.65 -9.81 2.42
CA ASP A 65 16.84 -10.76 3.50
C ASP A 65 15.81 -11.88 3.41
N ARG A 66 16.29 -13.09 3.11
CA ARG A 66 15.47 -14.30 3.04
C ARG A 66 15.49 -15.00 4.40
N VAL A 67 14.32 -15.31 4.94
CA VAL A 67 14.15 -15.96 6.23
C VAL A 67 13.41 -17.27 6.09
N ALA A 68 13.74 -18.24 6.95
CA ALA A 68 12.99 -19.49 7.01
C ALA A 68 11.59 -19.25 7.59
N LYS A 69 10.57 -19.80 6.95
CA LYS A 69 9.20 -19.79 7.46
C LYS A 69 9.04 -20.83 8.57
N THR A 70 8.64 -20.40 9.77
CA THR A 70 8.34 -21.27 10.90
C THR A 70 6.88 -21.08 11.36
N PRO A 71 6.33 -21.98 12.21
CA PRO A 71 4.99 -21.78 12.78
C PRO A 71 4.82 -20.45 13.52
N GLU A 72 5.90 -19.91 14.10
CA GLU A 72 5.94 -18.63 14.82
C GLU A 72 6.11 -17.42 13.89
N THR A 73 6.34 -17.63 12.58
CA THR A 73 6.42 -16.53 11.61
C THR A 73 5.04 -15.88 11.46
N THR A 74 4.96 -14.62 11.89
CA THR A 74 3.80 -13.75 11.74
C THR A 74 4.13 -12.56 10.85
N LEU A 75 3.12 -11.96 10.21
CA LEU A 75 3.32 -10.80 9.35
C LEU A 75 3.91 -9.62 10.13
N GLY A 76 3.44 -9.38 11.35
CA GLY A 76 4.00 -8.35 12.22
C GLY A 76 5.48 -8.57 12.55
N ARG A 77 5.89 -9.83 12.77
CA ARG A 77 7.30 -10.18 13.00
C ARG A 77 8.18 -9.91 11.77
N LEU A 78 7.69 -10.27 10.58
CA LEU A 78 8.39 -9.99 9.32
C LEU A 78 8.50 -8.48 9.07
N ARG A 79 7.43 -7.70 9.34
CA ARG A 79 7.48 -6.24 9.25
C ARG A 79 8.45 -5.63 10.26
N ASN A 80 8.48 -6.10 11.50
CA ASN A 80 9.50 -5.61 12.47
C ASN A 80 10.93 -5.87 11.98
N ARG A 81 11.17 -7.03 11.35
CA ARG A 81 12.49 -7.32 10.75
C ARG A 81 12.84 -6.35 9.62
N THR A 82 11.87 -5.93 8.81
CA THR A 82 12.12 -4.86 7.82
C THR A 82 12.45 -3.53 8.49
N LEU A 83 11.84 -3.19 9.64
CA LEU A 83 12.16 -1.98 10.40
C LEU A 83 13.57 -2.03 11.00
N ASP A 84 14.01 -3.19 11.48
CA ASP A 84 15.35 -3.37 12.04
C ASP A 84 16.46 -3.24 10.96
N LEU A 85 16.13 -3.59 9.72
CA LEU A 85 17.04 -3.51 8.58
C LEU A 85 17.06 -2.14 7.89
N ALA A 86 16.00 -1.35 8.03
CA ALA A 86 15.85 -0.04 7.40
C ALA A 86 16.93 0.96 7.86
N ARG A 87 17.50 1.71 6.91
CA ARG A 87 18.54 2.72 7.12
C ARG A 87 18.02 4.15 6.94
N GLY A 88 16.81 4.31 6.40
CA GLY A 88 16.18 5.59 6.15
C GLY A 88 15.70 6.28 7.43
N LEU A 89 15.69 7.62 7.40
CA LEU A 89 15.08 8.43 8.47
C LEU A 89 13.54 8.46 8.35
N ILE A 90 13.02 7.98 7.23
CA ILE A 90 11.60 7.83 6.96
C ILE A 90 11.37 6.38 6.49
N VAL A 91 10.27 5.80 6.93
CA VAL A 91 9.84 4.45 6.57
C VAL A 91 8.48 4.53 5.88
N ALA A 92 8.33 3.81 4.77
CA ALA A 92 7.07 3.68 4.04
C ALA A 92 6.66 2.22 3.97
N GLN A 93 5.46 1.87 4.45
CA GLN A 93 4.93 0.52 4.28
C GLN A 93 4.72 0.22 2.79
N TRP A 94 5.22 -0.93 2.35
CA TRP A 94 5.32 -1.32 0.94
C TRP A 94 4.94 -2.79 0.74
N ASP A 95 3.66 -3.12 0.97
CA ASP A 95 3.10 -4.45 0.71
C ASP A 95 3.24 -4.85 -0.77
N ASP A 96 3.53 -6.13 -1.01
CA ASP A 96 3.84 -6.64 -2.35
C ASP A 96 2.62 -6.78 -3.27
N ASP A 97 1.39 -6.75 -2.72
CA ASP A 97 0.13 -6.94 -3.43
C ASP A 97 -0.63 -5.64 -3.73
N ASP A 98 -0.08 -4.49 -3.35
CA ASP A 98 -0.62 -3.17 -3.64
C ASP A 98 0.04 -2.53 -4.88
N TRP A 99 -0.41 -1.34 -5.24
CA TRP A 99 0.22 -0.51 -6.27
C TRP A 99 0.40 0.92 -5.77
N TYR A 100 1.50 1.54 -6.18
CA TYR A 100 1.93 2.83 -5.64
C TYR A 100 2.21 3.82 -6.77
N HIS A 101 1.56 4.98 -6.69
CA HIS A 101 1.76 6.05 -7.65
C HIS A 101 3.20 6.59 -7.58
N PRO A 102 3.81 7.01 -8.71
CA PRO A 102 5.16 7.58 -8.75
C PRO A 102 5.41 8.76 -7.78
N ASP A 103 4.36 9.48 -7.43
CA ASP A 103 4.41 10.64 -6.52
C ASP A 103 4.10 10.32 -5.05
N ARG A 104 3.82 9.06 -4.70
CA ARG A 104 3.41 8.67 -3.34
C ARG A 104 4.42 9.16 -2.30
N LEU A 105 5.70 8.80 -2.46
CA LEU A 105 6.74 9.16 -1.50
C LEU A 105 6.88 10.68 -1.38
N ALA A 106 7.01 11.40 -2.50
CA ALA A 106 7.19 12.84 -2.48
C ALA A 106 6.03 13.58 -1.77
N ARG A 107 4.77 13.16 -2.04
CA ARG A 107 3.60 13.80 -1.42
C ARG A 107 3.46 13.49 0.06
N GLN A 108 3.76 12.26 0.51
CA GLN A 108 3.67 11.91 1.93
C GLN A 108 4.87 12.45 2.74
N VAL A 109 6.08 12.49 2.17
CA VAL A 109 7.25 13.10 2.81
C VAL A 109 7.03 14.60 3.03
N ALA A 110 6.44 15.31 2.06
CA ALA A 110 6.10 16.73 2.22
C ALA A 110 5.15 17.01 3.41
N VAL A 111 4.31 16.03 3.80
CA VAL A 111 3.47 16.13 5.00
C VAL A 111 4.31 15.97 6.28
N LEU A 112 5.29 15.06 6.28
CA LEU A 112 6.21 14.89 7.42
C LEU A 112 7.10 16.12 7.62
N GLU A 113 7.51 16.79 6.54
CA GLU A 113 8.29 18.03 6.57
C GLU A 113 7.54 19.21 7.21
N GLN A 114 6.20 19.14 7.26
CA GLN A 114 5.36 20.10 8.00
C GLN A 114 5.32 19.83 9.52
N GLY A 115 6.23 18.98 10.03
CA GLY A 115 6.36 18.70 11.46
C GLY A 115 5.49 17.54 11.97
N LYS A 116 4.92 16.73 11.08
CA LYS A 116 4.22 15.48 11.42
C LYS A 116 5.21 14.32 11.59
N ASP A 117 4.82 13.33 12.40
CA ASP A 117 5.65 12.14 12.63
C ASP A 117 5.21 10.97 11.75
N ALA A 118 3.93 10.91 11.40
CA ALA A 118 3.39 9.95 10.45
C ALA A 118 2.43 10.61 9.46
N CYS A 119 2.26 9.98 8.31
CA CYS A 119 1.32 10.38 7.26
C CYS A 119 0.56 9.15 6.76
N VAL A 120 -0.76 9.27 6.63
CA VAL A 120 -1.64 8.26 6.03
C VAL A 120 -2.53 8.90 4.97
N LEU A 121 -3.04 8.08 4.05
CA LEU A 121 -4.07 8.50 3.12
C LEU A 121 -5.45 8.38 3.78
N ARG A 122 -6.30 9.40 3.63
CA ARG A 122 -7.70 9.41 4.10
C ARG A 122 -8.49 8.23 3.53
N GLY A 123 -8.19 7.89 2.28
CA GLY A 123 -8.73 6.75 1.57
C GLY A 123 -7.78 6.31 0.46
N THR A 124 -8.03 5.13 -0.07
CA THR A 124 -7.26 4.54 -1.17
C THR A 124 -8.20 4.17 -2.30
N LEU A 125 -7.68 4.11 -3.52
CA LEU A 125 -8.38 3.50 -4.62
C LEU A 125 -8.45 1.98 -4.38
N MET A 126 -9.64 1.40 -4.49
CA MET A 126 -9.90 -0.02 -4.28
C MET A 126 -10.24 -0.64 -5.64
N HIS A 127 -9.63 -1.77 -5.94
CA HIS A 127 -9.91 -2.56 -7.15
C HIS A 127 -10.18 -4.02 -6.77
N LEU A 128 -11.14 -4.65 -7.46
CA LEU A 128 -11.42 -6.08 -7.29
C LEU A 128 -11.27 -6.76 -8.64
N ASP A 129 -10.28 -7.65 -8.74
CA ASP A 129 -10.18 -8.60 -9.85
C ASP A 129 -11.23 -9.71 -9.66
N ALA A 130 -12.46 -9.38 -10.03
CA ALA A 130 -13.61 -10.27 -9.91
C ALA A 130 -14.65 -9.97 -11.00
N PRO A 131 -15.43 -10.98 -11.43
CA PRO A 131 -16.49 -10.78 -12.41
C PRO A 131 -17.47 -9.68 -12.01
N GLY A 132 -17.67 -8.72 -12.92
CA GLY A 132 -18.56 -7.58 -12.71
C GLY A 132 -18.02 -6.50 -11.77
N TRP A 133 -16.76 -6.56 -11.33
CA TRP A 133 -16.14 -5.54 -10.48
C TRP A 133 -14.88 -4.90 -11.07
N PHE A 134 -14.21 -5.57 -12.00
CA PHE A 134 -12.93 -5.15 -12.56
C PHE A 134 -12.95 -3.67 -13.02
N ASP A 135 -13.95 -3.28 -13.82
CA ASP A 135 -14.11 -1.92 -14.33
C ASP A 135 -14.82 -0.95 -13.38
N HIS A 136 -15.03 -1.36 -12.12
CA HIS A 136 -15.71 -0.58 -11.09
C HIS A 136 -14.81 -0.31 -9.87
N PRO A 137 -13.64 0.32 -10.05
CA PRO A 137 -12.84 0.78 -8.94
C PRO A 137 -13.56 1.87 -8.15
N TYR A 138 -13.27 1.98 -6.86
CA TYR A 138 -13.92 2.95 -5.97
C TYR A 138 -12.99 3.45 -4.88
N VAL A 139 -13.29 4.60 -4.28
CA VAL A 139 -12.53 5.13 -3.15
C VAL A 139 -13.01 4.51 -1.84
N GLY A 140 -12.10 3.88 -1.11
CA GLY A 140 -12.34 3.33 0.23
C GLY A 140 -11.67 4.18 1.31
N THR A 141 -12.44 4.90 2.12
CA THR A 141 -11.92 5.71 3.24
C THR A 141 -11.85 4.92 4.55
N LEU A 142 -11.01 5.38 5.48
CA LEU A 142 -10.97 4.92 6.88
C LEU A 142 -10.49 6.05 7.79
N GLU A 143 -10.94 6.06 9.04
CA GLU A 143 -10.47 7.03 10.03
C GLU A 143 -9.42 6.39 10.97
N PRO A 144 -8.32 7.09 11.29
CA PRO A 144 -7.92 8.41 10.79
C PRO A 144 -7.38 8.37 9.34
N GLY A 145 -7.04 7.18 8.84
CA GLY A 145 -6.61 6.93 7.47
C GLY A 145 -6.42 5.43 7.21
N VAL A 146 -5.91 5.05 6.05
CA VAL A 146 -5.70 3.64 5.68
C VAL A 146 -4.35 3.14 6.22
N PRO A 147 -4.30 2.11 7.09
CA PRO A 147 -3.08 1.68 7.77
C PRO A 147 -1.92 1.32 6.83
N GLY A 148 -2.18 0.49 5.81
CA GLY A 148 -1.15 0.11 4.84
C GLY A 148 -0.54 1.27 4.03
N SER A 149 -1.16 2.45 4.06
CA SER A 149 -0.62 3.65 3.40
C SER A 149 0.40 4.44 4.24
N ILE A 150 0.67 4.01 5.47
CA ILE A 150 1.50 4.77 6.40
C ILE A 150 2.91 5.03 5.86
N VAL A 151 3.34 6.28 6.01
CA VAL A 151 4.73 6.75 5.87
C VAL A 151 5.07 7.52 7.13
N HIS A 152 6.14 7.16 7.83
CA HIS A 152 6.44 7.72 9.13
C HIS A 152 7.93 7.97 9.32
N ARG A 153 8.28 8.84 10.27
CA ARG A 153 9.65 9.02 10.72
C ARG A 153 10.13 7.74 11.40
N ALA A 154 11.39 7.38 11.17
CA ALA A 154 11.98 6.23 11.83
C ALA A 154 11.94 6.43 13.35
N ASP A 155 11.37 5.45 14.06
CA ASP A 155 11.23 5.44 15.50
C ASP A 155 11.57 4.02 16.00
N PRO A 156 12.59 3.85 16.86
CA PRO A 156 12.96 2.54 17.40
C PRO A 156 11.86 1.91 18.26
N LEU A 157 10.92 2.69 18.78
CA LEU A 157 9.79 2.22 19.58
C LEU A 157 8.58 1.81 18.73
N ALA A 158 8.51 2.25 17.47
CA ALA A 158 7.43 1.85 16.57
C ALA A 158 7.61 0.38 16.15
N ARG A 159 6.73 -0.49 16.66
CA ARG A 159 6.74 -1.94 16.36
C ARG A 159 5.36 -2.48 16.09
N TYR A 160 5.24 -3.31 15.05
CA TYR A 160 4.03 -4.05 14.72
C TYR A 160 3.80 -5.14 15.77
N PRO A 161 2.58 -5.32 16.31
CA PRO A 161 2.27 -6.50 17.10
C PRO A 161 2.51 -7.77 16.26
N GLU A 162 3.05 -8.84 16.85
CA GLU A 162 3.34 -10.09 16.15
C GLU A 162 2.06 -10.89 15.84
N LYS A 163 1.22 -10.33 14.96
CA LYS A 163 -0.03 -10.91 14.48
C LYS A 163 0.11 -11.31 13.02
N ARG A 164 -0.74 -12.27 12.60
CA ARG A 164 -0.84 -12.70 11.20
C ARG A 164 -1.70 -11.78 10.33
N ARG A 165 -2.57 -10.97 10.97
CA ARG A 165 -3.48 -10.01 10.32
C ARG A 165 -3.84 -8.89 11.28
N GLY A 166 -4.02 -7.69 10.75
CA GLY A 166 -4.48 -6.50 11.50
C GLY A 166 -3.39 -5.82 12.34
N GLU A 167 -2.16 -6.32 12.30
CA GLU A 167 -0.97 -5.69 12.90
C GLU A 167 -0.75 -4.25 12.41
N ASP A 168 -1.07 -3.93 11.16
CA ASP A 168 -0.95 -2.58 10.59
C ASP A 168 -1.93 -1.59 11.24
N THR A 169 -3.13 -2.05 11.55
CA THR A 169 -4.18 -1.27 12.19
C THR A 169 -3.77 -0.91 13.61
N ASP A 170 -3.24 -1.88 14.36
CA ASP A 170 -2.70 -1.65 15.70
C ASP A 170 -1.47 -0.73 15.65
N PHE A 171 -0.58 -0.95 14.67
CA PHE A 171 0.61 -0.12 14.47
C PHE A 171 0.24 1.35 14.24
N LEU A 172 -0.72 1.63 13.35
CA LEU A 172 -1.23 2.99 13.15
C LEU A 172 -1.87 3.54 14.43
N GLY A 173 -2.64 2.71 15.15
CA GLY A 173 -3.31 3.09 16.40
C GLY A 173 -2.38 3.50 17.54
N ALA A 174 -1.09 3.15 17.46
CA ALA A 174 -0.09 3.56 18.44
C ALA A 174 0.44 4.99 18.24
N TRP A 175 0.20 5.61 17.07
CA TRP A 175 0.64 6.98 16.80
C TRP A 175 -0.33 8.01 17.39
N PRO A 176 0.17 9.08 18.05
CA PRO A 176 -0.70 10.16 18.54
C PRO A 176 -1.42 10.84 17.37
N ILE A 177 -2.75 10.96 17.46
CA ILE A 177 -3.60 11.40 16.34
C ILE A 177 -3.25 12.80 15.82
N ASP A 178 -2.80 13.70 16.70
CA ASP A 178 -2.36 15.06 16.38
C ASP A 178 -1.00 15.10 15.65
N ARG A 179 -0.20 14.04 15.79
CA ARG A 179 1.09 13.84 15.12
C ARG A 179 0.96 13.13 13.77
N ILE A 180 -0.23 12.63 13.44
CA ILE A 180 -0.55 12.03 12.13
C ILE A 180 -1.04 13.13 11.16
N GLY A 181 -0.37 13.27 10.02
CA GLY A 181 -0.89 14.00 8.87
C GLY A 181 -1.79 13.12 8.00
N VAL A 182 -2.94 13.63 7.60
CA VAL A 182 -3.89 12.89 6.74
C VAL A 182 -3.95 13.55 5.36
N LEU A 183 -3.48 12.84 4.34
CA LEU A 183 -3.48 13.30 2.96
C LEU A 183 -4.71 12.75 2.22
N ASP A 184 -5.49 13.63 1.58
CA ASP A 184 -6.63 13.23 0.76
C ASP A 184 -6.21 13.12 -0.71
N ALA A 185 -5.65 11.96 -1.07
CA ALA A 185 -5.16 11.66 -2.41
C ALA A 185 -5.30 10.16 -2.71
N PRO A 186 -6.53 9.65 -2.92
CA PRO A 186 -6.78 8.21 -2.99
C PRO A 186 -6.12 7.53 -4.19
N GLY A 187 -5.83 8.26 -5.27
CA GLY A 187 -5.09 7.76 -6.43
C GLY A 187 -3.61 7.44 -6.17
N LEU A 188 -3.04 7.81 -5.02
CA LEU A 188 -1.63 7.51 -4.72
C LEU A 188 -1.37 6.03 -4.40
N PHE A 189 -2.42 5.27 -4.14
CA PHE A 189 -2.35 3.92 -3.59
C PHE A 189 -3.56 3.11 -4.05
N VAL A 190 -3.32 2.00 -4.74
CA VAL A 190 -4.39 1.06 -5.12
C VAL A 190 -4.28 -0.21 -4.27
N ARG A 191 -5.36 -0.52 -3.57
CA ARG A 191 -5.56 -1.78 -2.87
C ARG A 191 -6.32 -2.73 -3.78
N ALA A 192 -5.67 -3.82 -4.17
CA ALA A 192 -6.22 -4.76 -5.14
C ALA A 192 -6.60 -6.08 -4.46
N PHE A 193 -7.87 -6.47 -4.60
CA PHE A 193 -8.28 -7.84 -4.35
C PHE A 193 -7.90 -8.69 -5.58
N HIS A 194 -7.17 -9.77 -5.36
CA HIS A 194 -6.65 -10.70 -6.37
C HIS A 194 -6.88 -12.18 -6.00
N GLY A 195 -7.73 -12.46 -5.01
CA GLY A 195 -8.14 -13.82 -4.65
C GLY A 195 -7.23 -14.56 -3.66
N SER A 196 -5.98 -14.14 -3.49
CA SER A 196 -5.03 -14.71 -2.51
C SER A 196 -4.64 -13.74 -1.39
N ASN A 197 -5.38 -12.65 -1.23
CA ASN A 197 -5.18 -11.69 -0.14
C ASN A 197 -5.45 -12.32 1.24
N THR A 198 -4.91 -11.69 2.29
CA THR A 198 -5.22 -12.01 3.70
C THR A 198 -6.70 -11.82 4.05
N TRP A 199 -7.41 -10.96 3.31
CA TRP A 199 -8.83 -10.65 3.51
C TRP A 199 -9.69 -11.16 2.35
N GLU A 200 -10.87 -11.67 2.68
CA GLU A 200 -11.86 -12.13 1.71
C GLU A 200 -12.45 -10.98 0.89
N ARG A 201 -12.98 -11.29 -0.30
CA ARG A 201 -13.68 -10.34 -1.18
C ARG A 201 -14.74 -9.50 -0.46
N THR A 202 -15.51 -10.11 0.44
CA THR A 202 -16.57 -9.41 1.20
C THR A 202 -16.02 -8.27 2.05
N HIS A 203 -14.77 -8.36 2.52
CA HIS A 203 -14.08 -7.29 3.23
C HIS A 203 -13.88 -6.07 2.32
N PHE A 204 -13.46 -6.29 1.08
CA PHE A 204 -13.29 -5.23 0.08
C PHE A 204 -14.65 -4.61 -0.25
N GLU A 205 -15.65 -5.40 -0.63
CA GLU A 205 -16.98 -4.88 -1.00
C GLU A 205 -17.63 -4.04 0.11
N ARG A 206 -17.48 -4.45 1.39
CA ARG A 206 -17.98 -3.68 2.54
C ARG A 206 -17.39 -2.27 2.61
N ARG A 207 -16.19 -2.05 2.06
CA ARG A 207 -15.50 -0.75 2.03
C ARG A 207 -16.23 0.30 1.19
N VAL A 208 -17.14 -0.11 0.30
CA VAL A 208 -18.03 0.82 -0.41
C VAL A 208 -18.98 1.53 0.57
N ARG A 209 -19.40 0.82 1.64
CA ARG A 209 -20.49 1.23 2.55
C ARG A 209 -20.07 1.26 4.02
N ASN A 210 -18.79 1.49 4.29
CA ASN A 210 -18.21 1.39 5.64
C ASN A 210 -18.44 2.62 6.53
N THR A 211 -19.27 3.58 6.09
CA THR A 211 -19.68 4.74 6.88
C THR A 211 -21.21 4.84 6.88
N PRO A 212 -21.84 5.43 7.90
CA PRO A 212 -23.31 5.56 7.94
C PRO A 212 -23.88 6.24 6.68
N ALA A 213 -23.27 7.34 6.23
CA ALA A 213 -23.70 8.05 5.03
C ALA A 213 -23.57 7.19 3.76
N ALA A 214 -22.46 6.46 3.61
CA ALA A 214 -22.28 5.56 2.47
C ALA A 214 -23.24 4.35 2.52
N ALA A 215 -23.53 3.81 3.70
CA ALA A 215 -24.50 2.72 3.84
C ALA A 215 -25.91 3.15 3.42
N ILE A 216 -26.33 4.36 3.82
CA ILE A 216 -27.61 4.94 3.40
C ILE A 216 -27.64 5.16 1.89
N GLU A 217 -26.59 5.75 1.31
CA GLU A 217 -26.51 5.94 -0.14
C GLU A 217 -26.58 4.60 -0.88
N TYR A 218 -25.80 3.61 -0.45
CA TYR A 218 -25.78 2.28 -1.07
C TYR A 218 -27.18 1.64 -1.08
N ALA A 219 -27.90 1.70 0.05
CA ALA A 219 -29.27 1.19 0.15
C ALA A 219 -30.21 1.90 -0.85
N LEU A 220 -30.18 3.23 -0.90
CA LEU A 220 -30.98 4.00 -1.86
C LEU A 220 -30.64 3.66 -3.32
N ARG A 221 -29.35 3.57 -3.66
CA ARG A 221 -28.88 3.25 -5.02
C ARG A 221 -29.27 1.85 -5.46
N SER A 222 -29.34 0.89 -4.53
CA SER A 222 -29.74 -0.49 -4.83
C SER A 222 -31.18 -0.62 -5.32
N LEU A 223 -32.03 0.37 -5.02
CA LEU A 223 -33.45 0.42 -5.40
C LEU A 223 -33.71 1.28 -6.65
N LEU A 224 -32.70 1.97 -7.19
CA LEU A 224 -32.84 2.93 -8.29
C LEU A 224 -32.21 2.41 -9.60
N PRO A 225 -32.70 2.86 -10.78
CA PRO A 225 -32.09 2.54 -12.06
C PRO A 225 -30.58 2.89 -12.12
N GLY A 226 -29.78 1.96 -12.64
CA GLY A 226 -28.32 2.05 -12.66
C GLY A 226 -27.62 1.45 -11.43
N GLY A 227 -28.38 1.08 -10.39
CA GLY A 227 -27.90 0.26 -9.28
C GLY A 227 -26.78 0.89 -8.45
N THR A 228 -26.06 0.03 -7.72
CA THR A 228 -25.02 0.42 -6.77
C THR A 228 -23.81 1.12 -7.41
N TRP A 229 -23.59 0.94 -8.72
CA TRP A 229 -22.50 1.59 -9.46
C TRP A 229 -22.63 3.11 -9.54
N ARG A 230 -23.82 3.65 -9.28
CA ARG A 230 -24.04 5.11 -9.17
C ARG A 230 -23.71 5.67 -7.78
N HIS A 231 -23.21 4.85 -6.86
CA HIS A 231 -22.77 5.31 -5.55
C HIS A 231 -21.56 6.26 -5.69
N SER A 232 -21.55 7.29 -4.87
CA SER A 232 -20.49 8.30 -4.79
C SER A 232 -19.07 7.74 -4.75
N ARG A 233 -18.80 6.58 -4.13
CA ARG A 233 -17.45 5.99 -4.05
C ARG A 233 -16.90 5.56 -5.42
N PHE A 234 -17.75 5.28 -6.40
CA PHE A 234 -17.33 4.94 -7.77
C PHE A 234 -17.05 6.18 -8.63
N ARG A 235 -17.37 7.39 -8.14
CA ARG A 235 -17.08 8.65 -8.84
C ARG A 235 -15.64 9.06 -8.55
N LEU A 236 -14.73 8.66 -9.44
CA LEU A 236 -13.32 9.03 -9.38
C LEU A 236 -13.09 10.39 -10.05
N ASP A 237 -12.27 11.23 -9.42
CA ASP A 237 -11.70 12.40 -10.09
C ASP A 237 -10.73 11.98 -11.22
N PRO A 238 -10.31 12.92 -12.10
CA PRO A 238 -9.42 12.60 -13.22
C PRO A 238 -8.05 12.03 -12.81
N GLU A 239 -7.45 12.48 -11.71
CA GLU A 239 -6.14 11.99 -11.23
C GLU A 239 -6.27 10.54 -10.76
N THR A 240 -7.30 10.24 -9.96
CA THR A 240 -7.60 8.90 -9.45
C THR A 240 -8.00 7.96 -10.58
N ARG A 241 -8.69 8.44 -11.62
CA ARG A 241 -9.00 7.65 -12.84
C ARG A 241 -7.73 7.30 -13.61
N ALA A 242 -6.82 8.25 -13.82
CA ALA A 242 -5.55 7.99 -14.50
C ALA A 242 -4.66 6.99 -13.71
N ALA A 243 -4.69 7.07 -12.38
CA ALA A 243 -4.01 6.10 -11.52
C ALA A 243 -4.58 4.68 -11.71
N PHE A 244 -5.90 4.53 -11.83
CA PHE A 244 -6.52 3.23 -12.14
C PHE A 244 -6.05 2.66 -13.48
N GLU A 245 -6.06 3.47 -14.53
CA GLU A 245 -5.64 3.04 -15.87
C GLU A 245 -4.17 2.59 -15.88
N THR A 246 -3.32 3.34 -15.19
CA THR A 246 -1.88 3.01 -15.02
C THR A 246 -1.72 1.71 -14.22
N PHE A 247 -2.47 1.56 -13.12
CA PHE A 247 -2.48 0.33 -12.32
C PHE A 247 -2.86 -0.90 -13.16
N VAL A 248 -3.88 -0.81 -14.01
CA VAL A 248 -4.30 -1.91 -14.89
C VAL A 248 -3.19 -2.24 -15.89
N ALA A 249 -2.58 -1.23 -16.52
CA ALA A 249 -1.48 -1.42 -17.46
C ALA A 249 -0.26 -2.09 -16.79
N ASP A 250 0.15 -1.58 -15.63
CA ASP A 250 1.28 -2.13 -14.87
C ASP A 250 1.00 -3.57 -14.41
N SER A 251 -0.23 -3.85 -13.97
CA SER A 251 -0.62 -5.20 -13.53
C SER A 251 -0.62 -6.22 -14.68
N ARG A 252 -1.02 -5.81 -15.89
CA ARG A 252 -0.88 -6.66 -17.09
C ARG A 252 0.58 -6.88 -17.45
N ALA A 253 1.41 -5.82 -17.41
CA ALA A 253 2.84 -5.93 -17.70
C ALA A 253 3.57 -6.86 -16.72
N ALA A 254 3.16 -6.85 -15.45
CA ALA A 254 3.71 -7.72 -14.41
C ALA A 254 3.13 -9.16 -14.41
N GLY A 255 2.15 -9.46 -15.28
CA GLY A 255 1.48 -10.76 -15.36
C GLY A 255 0.54 -11.05 -14.18
N VAL A 256 0.02 -10.01 -13.51
CA VAL A 256 -0.96 -10.14 -12.42
C VAL A 256 -2.35 -10.39 -12.98
N PHE A 257 -2.70 -9.70 -14.07
CA PHE A 257 -3.96 -9.91 -14.79
C PHE A 257 -3.70 -10.72 -16.06
N ALA A 258 -4.61 -11.65 -16.36
CA ALA A 258 -4.62 -12.42 -17.60
C ALA A 258 -5.08 -11.60 -18.81
#